data_AF-A0A5E4LVD5-F1
#
_entry.id   AF-A0A5E4LVD5-F1
#
_cell.length_a   1.000
_cell.length_b   1.000
_cell.length_c   1.000
_cell.angle_alpha   90.00
_cell.angle_beta   90.00
_cell.angle_gamma   90.00
#
_symmetry.space_group_name_H-M   'P 1'
#
loop_
_entity.id
_entity.type
_entity.pdbx_description
1 polymer ?
#
loop_
_entity_poly.entity_id
_entity_poly.type
_entity_poly.pdbx_seq_one_letter_code
_entity_poly.pdbx_strand_id
1 'polypeptide(L)'
;MTFLLLGCTGVSEKNDTANGTNITFHENETPDGFLPPDIEPVTQIWCNDSDGNDVTTAGVVVSNNRSYEDFCVNNVQIKEYYCQGNLSKSDIINCPTDYLCKNGKCEKKAKQCEDSDGGKNIYQEGMVTLGSLGMSGTYIDKCVEESWVKEYWCENDEMKVEDMKCPEPTHCVNGFCREDACFDSDDGSIYKKGAANKGSEKKTDYCTGTKSGIEYYCDGNQIASTLFTCSDGICVNGACE
;
A
#
# COMPACT_ATOMS: atom_id res chain seq x y z
N MET A 1 18.29 19.11 56.30
CA MET A 1 16.82 19.16 56.38
C MET A 1 16.32 17.74 56.23
N THR A 2 15.67 17.29 57.29
CA THR A 2 15.12 15.95 57.51
C THR A 2 13.74 15.84 56.85
N PHE A 3 13.29 14.58 56.71
CA PHE A 3 11.93 14.09 56.46
C PHE A 3 11.59 13.80 54.98
N LEU A 4 10.82 12.76 54.63
CA LEU A 4 9.87 11.93 55.41
C LEU A 4 9.74 10.55 54.74
N LEU A 5 9.77 9.47 55.54
CA LEU A 5 9.16 8.19 55.21
C LEU A 5 7.63 8.32 55.28
N LEU A 6 6.88 7.72 54.35
CA LEU A 6 5.53 7.23 54.61
C LEU A 6 5.38 5.82 54.05
N GLY A 7 5.10 4.88 54.96
CA GLY A 7 4.49 3.61 54.60
C GLY A 7 2.97 3.72 54.53
N CYS A 8 2.33 2.70 53.98
CA CYS A 8 0.98 2.30 54.35
C CYS A 8 0.84 0.78 54.22
N THR A 9 0.46 0.18 55.34
CA THR A 9 -0.07 -1.17 55.51
C THR A 9 -1.50 -1.27 55.00
N GLY A 10 -1.92 -2.45 54.54
CA GLY A 10 -3.33 -2.74 54.26
C GLY A 10 -3.57 -4.21 53.92
N VAL A 11 -4.03 -4.96 54.92
CA VAL A 11 -4.42 -6.38 54.89
C VAL A 11 -5.76 -6.56 54.16
N SER A 12 -5.95 -7.70 53.49
CA SER A 12 -7.29 -8.30 53.32
C SER A 12 -7.17 -9.82 53.50
N GLU A 13 -7.69 -10.29 54.62
CA GLU A 13 -7.98 -11.69 54.90
C GLU A 13 -9.14 -12.18 54.02
N LYS A 14 -9.09 -13.46 53.63
CA LYS A 14 -10.28 -14.32 53.62
C LYS A 14 -9.91 -15.65 54.26
N ASN A 15 -10.45 -15.84 55.45
CA ASN A 15 -10.65 -17.14 56.09
C ASN A 15 -11.75 -17.89 55.34
N ASP A 16 -11.51 -19.17 55.08
CA ASP A 16 -12.53 -20.21 55.24
C ASP A 16 -11.91 -21.42 55.94
N THR A 17 -12.41 -21.63 57.16
CA THR A 17 -12.42 -22.82 58.02
C THR A 17 -12.76 -24.11 57.26
N ALA A 18 -12.48 -25.34 57.68
CA ALA A 18 -11.71 -25.98 58.73
C ALA A 18 -11.86 -27.49 58.48
N ASN A 19 -10.84 -28.30 58.74
CA ASN A 19 -11.09 -29.55 59.47
C ASN A 19 -9.81 -30.01 60.16
N GLY A 20 -9.87 -29.99 61.49
CA GLY A 20 -8.77 -30.36 62.35
C GLY A 20 -8.65 -31.86 62.50
N THR A 21 -7.40 -32.32 62.57
CA THR A 21 -7.03 -33.53 63.28
C THR A 21 -5.83 -33.19 64.15
N ASN A 22 -6.04 -33.26 65.46
CA ASN A 22 -5.00 -33.29 66.48
C ASN A 22 -4.07 -34.47 66.18
N ILE A 23 -2.78 -34.20 65.96
CA ILE A 23 -1.76 -35.24 66.03
C ILE A 23 -0.68 -34.74 67.00
N THR A 24 -0.71 -35.36 68.17
CA THR A 24 0.32 -35.30 69.21
C THR A 24 1.68 -35.69 68.64
N PHE A 25 2.69 -34.84 68.85
CA PHE A 25 4.08 -35.14 68.54
C PHE A 25 4.60 -36.19 69.54
N HIS A 26 4.69 -37.44 69.09
CA HIS A 26 5.56 -38.43 69.71
C HIS A 26 6.95 -38.28 69.09
N GLU A 27 7.91 -37.85 69.89
CA GLU A 27 9.33 -38.02 69.60
C GLU A 27 9.60 -39.53 69.55
N ASN A 28 9.76 -40.07 68.34
CA ASN A 28 10.26 -41.42 68.13
C ASN A 28 11.65 -41.33 67.52
N GLU A 29 12.59 -41.89 68.27
CA GLU A 29 13.99 -42.09 67.93
C GLU A 29 14.14 -42.80 66.57
N THR A 30 15.11 -42.36 65.79
CA THR A 30 15.51 -42.95 64.52
C THR A 30 16.20 -44.30 64.72
N PRO A 31 15.82 -45.36 63.99
CA PRO A 31 16.73 -46.45 63.69
C PRO A 31 17.35 -46.28 62.29
N ASP A 32 18.62 -46.66 62.24
CA ASP A 32 19.57 -46.58 61.15
C ASP A 32 19.05 -46.92 59.74
N GLY A 33 19.66 -46.22 58.76
CA GLY A 33 20.15 -46.89 57.56
C GLY A 33 19.19 -47.00 56.39
N PHE A 34 18.81 -45.87 55.80
CA PHE A 34 18.48 -45.84 54.37
C PHE A 34 19.01 -44.55 53.77
N LEU A 35 20.12 -44.64 53.03
CA LEU A 35 20.52 -43.56 52.14
C LEU A 35 19.40 -43.40 51.10
N PRO A 36 18.84 -42.20 50.90
CA PRO A 36 17.85 -41.99 49.86
C PRO A 36 18.50 -42.33 48.50
N PRO A 37 17.76 -42.96 47.57
CA PRO A 37 18.28 -43.22 46.24
C PRO A 37 18.68 -41.88 45.60
N ASP A 38 19.87 -41.83 45.00
CA ASP A 38 20.35 -40.67 44.24
C ASP A 38 19.25 -40.22 43.28
N ILE A 39 18.65 -39.06 43.57
CA ILE A 39 17.73 -38.40 42.67
C ILE A 39 18.60 -37.83 41.56
N GLU A 40 18.82 -38.63 40.51
CA GLU A 40 19.31 -38.14 39.21
C GLU A 40 18.52 -36.86 38.89
N PRO A 41 19.19 -35.71 38.65
CA PRO A 41 18.48 -34.48 38.34
C PRO A 41 17.68 -34.73 37.07
N VAL A 42 16.35 -34.76 37.20
CA VAL A 42 15.45 -34.85 36.05
C VAL A 42 15.76 -33.62 35.21
N THR A 43 16.49 -33.80 34.11
CA THR A 43 16.82 -32.71 33.21
C THR A 43 15.49 -32.26 32.63
N GLN A 44 14.95 -31.17 33.19
CA GLN A 44 13.69 -30.62 32.76
C GLN A 44 13.87 -30.21 31.30
N ILE A 45 13.28 -31.01 30.41
CA ILE A 45 13.26 -30.69 28.99
C ILE A 45 12.35 -29.48 28.84
N TRP A 46 12.93 -28.38 28.38
CA TRP A 46 12.19 -27.18 28.03
C TRP A 46 12.46 -26.87 26.57
N CYS A 47 11.43 -26.36 25.90
CA CYS A 47 11.47 -25.94 24.52
C CYS A 47 10.86 -24.54 24.50
N ASN A 48 11.59 -23.58 23.97
CA ASN A 48 11.11 -22.24 23.71
C ASN A 48 11.23 -21.96 22.23
N ASP A 49 10.20 -21.35 21.66
CA ASP A 49 10.03 -21.07 20.25
C ASP A 49 9.74 -19.57 20.11
N SER A 50 10.48 -18.86 19.27
CA SER A 50 10.39 -17.40 19.17
C SER A 50 9.12 -16.90 18.49
N ASP A 51 8.52 -17.73 17.64
CA ASP A 51 7.47 -17.38 16.69
C ASP A 51 6.43 -18.51 16.54
N GLY A 52 6.72 -19.70 17.06
CA GLY A 52 5.80 -20.82 17.00
C GLY A 52 6.00 -21.57 15.69
N ASN A 53 4.93 -22.16 15.18
CA ASN A 53 4.93 -22.76 13.84
C ASN A 53 4.43 -21.70 12.83
N ASP A 54 5.25 -20.66 12.60
CA ASP A 54 4.96 -19.51 11.74
C ASP A 54 6.06 -19.31 10.69
N VAL A 55 5.83 -19.88 9.51
CA VAL A 55 6.73 -19.77 8.36
C VAL A 55 6.94 -18.35 7.81
N THR A 56 6.22 -17.32 8.28
CA THR A 56 6.35 -15.94 7.79
C THR A 56 7.23 -15.04 8.67
N THR A 57 7.55 -15.50 9.87
CA THR A 57 8.52 -14.90 10.77
C THR A 57 9.80 -15.74 10.72
N ALA A 58 10.97 -15.15 10.95
CA ALA A 58 12.19 -15.93 11.02
C ALA A 58 12.39 -16.36 12.47
N GLY A 59 12.42 -17.67 12.69
CA GLY A 59 12.35 -18.24 14.01
C GLY A 59 13.58 -18.97 14.49
N VAL A 60 13.60 -19.18 15.80
CA VAL A 60 14.62 -19.90 16.55
C VAL A 60 13.96 -20.68 17.68
N VAL A 61 14.10 -22.01 17.63
CA VAL A 61 13.78 -22.91 18.73
C VAL A 61 15.00 -23.14 19.60
N VAL A 62 14.87 -22.85 20.89
CA VAL A 62 15.84 -23.19 21.93
C VAL A 62 15.32 -24.37 22.74
N SER A 63 15.98 -25.52 22.68
CA SER A 63 15.62 -26.70 23.46
C SER A 63 16.85 -27.39 24.04
N ASN A 64 16.83 -27.69 25.35
CA ASN A 64 17.96 -28.32 26.06
C ASN A 64 19.31 -27.66 25.79
N ASN A 65 19.35 -26.32 25.81
CA ASN A 65 20.55 -25.51 25.56
C ASN A 65 21.12 -25.65 24.13
N ARG A 66 20.32 -26.10 23.16
CA ARG A 66 20.61 -26.11 21.73
C ARG A 66 19.66 -25.17 21.00
N SER A 67 20.14 -24.55 19.93
CA SER A 67 19.39 -23.63 19.09
C SER A 67 19.16 -24.25 17.71
N TYR A 68 17.95 -24.07 17.18
CA TYR A 68 17.52 -24.51 15.86
C TYR A 68 16.84 -23.34 15.17
N GLU A 69 17.49 -22.77 14.16
CA GLU A 69 16.95 -21.65 13.39
C GLU A 69 16.17 -22.17 12.19
N ASP A 70 15.11 -21.48 11.82
CA ASP A 70 14.41 -21.74 10.58
C ASP A 70 15.31 -21.39 9.41
N PHE A 71 15.25 -22.21 8.36
CA PHE A 71 16.09 -21.98 7.21
C PHE A 71 15.45 -22.44 5.91
N CYS A 72 15.85 -21.80 4.83
CA CYS A 72 15.40 -22.13 3.50
C CYS A 72 16.10 -23.39 3.00
N VAL A 73 15.34 -24.45 2.76
CA VAL A 73 15.82 -25.65 2.07
C VAL A 73 16.09 -25.34 0.60
N ASN A 74 15.22 -24.54 -0.01
CA ASN A 74 15.38 -23.93 -1.32
C ASN A 74 14.52 -22.64 -1.39
N ASN A 75 14.37 -22.07 -2.58
CA ASN A 75 13.65 -20.80 -2.76
C ASN A 75 12.13 -20.87 -2.52
N VAL A 76 11.53 -22.06 -2.39
CA VAL A 76 10.08 -22.23 -2.14
C VAL A 76 9.77 -23.12 -0.94
N GLN A 77 10.78 -23.67 -0.28
CA GLN A 77 10.64 -24.55 0.88
C GLN A 77 11.44 -24.04 2.06
N ILE A 78 10.78 -23.96 3.20
CA ILE A 78 11.36 -23.65 4.49
C ILE A 78 11.40 -24.91 5.35
N LYS A 79 12.48 -25.09 6.09
CA LYS A 79 12.51 -26.00 7.22
C LYS A 79 12.20 -25.19 8.47
N GLU A 80 11.00 -25.40 8.98
CA GLU A 80 10.46 -24.78 10.19
C GLU A 80 10.80 -25.66 11.38
N TYR A 81 11.40 -25.10 12.42
CA TYR A 81 11.50 -25.70 13.74
C TYR A 81 10.45 -25.10 14.65
N TYR A 82 9.77 -25.94 15.42
CA TYR A 82 8.79 -25.46 16.39
C TYR A 82 8.75 -26.31 17.66
N CYS A 83 8.19 -25.77 18.73
CA CYS A 83 7.97 -26.53 19.97
C CYS A 83 6.60 -27.23 19.97
N GLN A 84 6.61 -28.56 20.11
CA GLN A 84 5.41 -29.35 20.40
C GLN A 84 5.46 -29.86 21.84
N GLY A 85 4.85 -29.10 22.75
CA GLY A 85 5.07 -29.29 24.18
C GLY A 85 6.53 -28.98 24.54
N ASN A 86 7.18 -29.87 25.28
CA ASN A 86 8.59 -29.71 25.66
C ASN A 86 9.57 -30.25 24.61
N LEU A 87 9.12 -30.68 23.43
CA LEU A 87 9.98 -31.27 22.41
C LEU A 87 10.12 -30.35 21.20
N SER A 88 11.35 -30.13 20.76
CA SER A 88 11.62 -29.53 19.45
C SER A 88 11.23 -30.50 18.33
N LYS A 89 10.50 -29.98 17.34
CA LYS A 89 10.07 -30.65 16.11
C LYS A 89 10.50 -29.81 14.92
N SER A 90 10.39 -30.40 13.73
CA SER A 90 10.59 -29.65 12.49
C SER A 90 9.82 -30.25 11.33
N ASP A 91 9.34 -29.40 10.43
CA ASP A 91 8.70 -29.79 9.17
C ASP A 91 9.35 -29.07 7.98
N ILE A 92 9.22 -29.64 6.79
CA ILE A 92 9.57 -28.96 5.53
C ILE A 92 8.26 -28.51 4.89
N ILE A 93 8.06 -27.21 4.81
CA ILE A 93 6.80 -26.59 4.39
C ILE A 93 7.04 -25.79 3.12
N ASN A 94 6.13 -25.89 2.15
CA ASN A 94 6.16 -25.01 0.98
C ASN A 94 5.67 -23.62 1.38
N CYS A 95 6.38 -22.57 0.97
CA CYS A 95 5.89 -21.21 1.13
C CYS A 95 4.55 -21.02 0.40
N PRO A 96 3.69 -20.11 0.89
CA PRO A 96 2.44 -19.77 0.20
C PRO A 96 2.67 -19.33 -1.25
N THR A 97 1.61 -19.38 -2.06
CA THR A 97 1.65 -18.81 -3.42
C THR A 97 2.10 -17.35 -3.36
N ASP A 98 3.02 -16.99 -4.27
CA ASP A 98 3.68 -15.68 -4.35
C ASP A 98 4.62 -15.30 -3.21
N TYR A 99 5.09 -16.30 -2.45
CA TYR A 99 6.17 -16.14 -1.49
C TYR A 99 7.42 -16.92 -1.95
N LEU A 100 8.58 -16.45 -1.53
CA LEU A 100 9.85 -17.16 -1.65
C LEU A 100 10.45 -17.31 -0.26
N CYS A 101 11.09 -18.44 0.01
CA CYS A 101 11.87 -18.56 1.23
C CYS A 101 13.14 -17.73 1.08
N LYS A 102 13.33 -16.78 2.00
CA LYS A 102 14.52 -15.96 2.11
C LYS A 102 14.82 -15.71 3.59
N ASN A 103 16.09 -15.87 3.98
CA ASN A 103 16.55 -15.60 5.35
C ASN A 103 15.73 -16.30 6.45
N GLY A 104 15.37 -17.58 6.23
CA GLY A 104 14.67 -18.37 7.24
C GLY A 104 13.19 -18.02 7.41
N LYS A 105 12.56 -17.40 6.41
CA LYS A 105 11.12 -17.15 6.40
C LYS A 105 10.59 -17.08 4.98
N CYS A 106 9.29 -17.31 4.81
CA CYS A 106 8.57 -17.06 3.57
C CYS A 106 8.29 -15.55 3.47
N GLU A 107 8.96 -14.89 2.53
CA GLU A 107 8.75 -13.47 2.20
C GLU A 107 7.95 -13.35 0.90
N LYS A 108 7.03 -12.39 0.84
CA LYS A 108 6.27 -12.13 -0.39
C LYS A 108 7.24 -11.74 -1.51
N LYS A 109 7.07 -12.31 -2.70
CA LYS A 109 7.81 -11.92 -3.90
C LYS A 109 7.69 -10.41 -4.09
N ALA A 110 8.81 -9.74 -4.36
CA ALA A 110 8.79 -8.35 -4.76
C ALA A 110 8.07 -8.23 -6.11
N LYS A 111 7.11 -7.30 -6.22
CA LYS A 111 6.46 -7.00 -7.50
C LYS A 111 7.51 -6.64 -8.54
N GLN A 112 7.48 -7.32 -9.67
CA GLN A 112 8.31 -7.06 -10.83
C GLN A 112 7.72 -5.98 -11.72
N CYS A 113 6.41 -5.73 -11.62
CA CYS A 113 5.70 -4.76 -12.44
C CYS A 113 4.70 -3.97 -11.59
N GLU A 114 4.81 -2.66 -11.61
CA GLU A 114 3.85 -1.72 -11.04
C GLU A 114 3.33 -0.79 -12.14
N ASP A 115 2.03 -0.55 -12.14
CA ASP A 115 1.29 0.18 -13.17
C ASP A 115 0.42 1.21 -12.45
N SER A 116 0.57 2.48 -12.82
CA SER A 116 0.05 3.62 -12.06
C SER A 116 -1.43 3.95 -12.32
N ASP A 117 -1.96 3.50 -13.45
CA ASP A 117 -3.29 3.80 -13.99
C ASP A 117 -4.15 2.54 -14.12
N GLY A 118 -3.52 1.38 -14.02
CA GLY A 118 -4.13 0.12 -13.66
C GLY A 118 -4.68 -0.65 -14.86
N GLY A 119 -3.90 -1.61 -15.33
CA GLY A 119 -4.29 -2.42 -16.48
C GLY A 119 -4.27 -1.58 -17.75
N LYS A 120 -5.05 -1.95 -18.75
CA LYS A 120 -5.14 -1.21 -20.01
C LYS A 120 -6.05 0.03 -19.84
N ASN A 121 -5.53 1.17 -19.45
CA ASN A 121 -6.28 2.39 -19.16
C ASN A 121 -5.79 3.63 -19.94
N ILE A 122 -6.24 3.71 -21.19
CA ILE A 122 -5.96 4.85 -22.07
C ILE A 122 -6.64 6.19 -21.68
N TYR A 123 -7.33 6.31 -20.54
CA TYR A 123 -8.04 7.54 -20.14
C TYR A 123 -7.38 8.32 -19.01
N GLN A 124 -6.27 7.81 -18.48
CA GLN A 124 -5.51 8.42 -17.41
C GLN A 124 -4.03 8.43 -17.80
N GLU A 125 -3.27 9.41 -17.31
CA GLU A 125 -1.81 9.37 -17.48
C GLU A 125 -1.25 8.15 -16.75
N GLY A 126 -0.56 7.29 -17.50
CA GLY A 126 -0.07 6.01 -17.02
C GLY A 126 1.42 5.78 -17.22
N MET A 127 1.94 4.89 -16.39
CA MET A 127 3.35 4.53 -16.33
C MET A 127 3.52 3.16 -15.66
N VAL A 128 4.32 2.31 -16.32
CA VAL A 128 4.83 1.05 -15.76
C VAL A 128 6.23 1.22 -15.19
N THR A 129 6.43 0.77 -13.96
CA THR A 129 7.73 0.66 -13.27
C THR A 129 8.11 -0.81 -13.08
N LEU A 130 9.32 -1.19 -13.50
CA LEU A 130 9.83 -2.57 -13.38
C LEU A 130 10.83 -2.77 -12.24
N GLY A 131 10.54 -3.76 -11.38
CA GLY A 131 11.27 -4.10 -10.16
C GLY A 131 12.26 -5.25 -10.30
N SER A 132 13.33 -5.07 -11.07
CA SER A 132 14.59 -5.85 -11.09
C SER A 132 14.55 -7.39 -10.87
N LEU A 133 14.58 -8.10 -12.00
CA LEU A 133 15.46 -9.24 -12.31
C LEU A 133 15.93 -9.12 -13.78
N GLY A 134 16.65 -8.04 -14.10
CA GLY A 134 17.30 -7.82 -15.42
C GLY A 134 16.68 -6.76 -16.34
N MET A 135 15.49 -6.24 -16.03
CA MET A 135 14.92 -5.04 -16.66
C MET A 135 14.49 -4.06 -15.56
N SER A 136 15.28 -3.01 -15.37
CA SER A 136 14.91 -1.85 -14.56
C SER A 136 14.57 -0.73 -15.52
N GLY A 137 13.39 -0.12 -15.39
CA GLY A 137 12.95 0.94 -16.27
C GLY A 137 11.56 1.46 -15.94
N THR A 138 11.28 2.66 -16.43
CA THR A 138 9.97 3.30 -16.41
C THR A 138 9.48 3.44 -17.84
N TYR A 139 8.23 3.06 -18.09
CA TYR A 139 7.60 3.12 -19.40
C TYR A 139 6.32 3.93 -19.26
N ILE A 140 6.29 5.10 -19.87
CA ILE A 140 5.18 6.05 -19.77
C ILE A 140 4.33 5.90 -21.03
N ASP A 141 3.00 5.95 -20.86
CA ASP A 141 2.09 5.97 -22.00
C ASP A 141 2.31 7.21 -22.84
N LYS A 142 2.19 7.05 -24.15
CA LYS A 142 2.55 8.13 -25.06
C LYS A 142 1.72 8.12 -26.32
N CYS A 143 1.47 9.31 -26.84
CA CYS A 143 0.88 9.47 -28.15
C CYS A 143 1.88 9.02 -29.21
N VAL A 144 1.48 8.03 -30.01
CA VAL A 144 2.21 7.65 -31.23
C VAL A 144 1.66 8.36 -32.46
N GLU A 145 0.38 8.70 -32.43
CA GLU A 145 -0.33 9.53 -33.40
C GLU A 145 -1.41 10.36 -32.67
N GLU A 146 -2.06 11.29 -33.36
CA GLU A 146 -3.09 12.15 -32.77
C GLU A 146 -4.23 11.35 -32.11
N SER A 147 -4.60 10.18 -32.64
CA SER A 147 -5.69 9.36 -32.09
C SER A 147 -5.23 8.01 -31.52
N TRP A 148 -3.93 7.84 -31.23
CA TRP A 148 -3.40 6.56 -30.75
C TRP A 148 -2.45 6.72 -29.57
N VAL A 149 -2.77 6.01 -28.49
CA VAL A 149 -1.94 5.86 -27.29
C VAL A 149 -1.15 4.56 -27.43
N LYS A 150 0.18 4.62 -27.26
CA LYS A 150 0.97 3.44 -26.92
C LYS A 150 0.86 3.25 -25.42
N GLU A 151 0.11 2.22 -25.05
CA GLU A 151 -0.25 1.84 -23.70
C GLU A 151 0.74 0.80 -23.16
N TYR A 152 1.25 1.01 -21.95
CA TYR A 152 2.04 0.07 -21.17
C TYR A 152 1.27 -0.27 -19.90
N TRP A 153 1.11 -1.57 -19.60
CA TRP A 153 0.42 -1.99 -18.37
C TRP A 153 1.04 -3.23 -17.77
N CYS A 154 0.70 -3.51 -16.51
CA CYS A 154 1.11 -4.73 -15.82
C CYS A 154 0.00 -5.79 -15.84
N GLU A 155 0.33 -7.00 -16.30
CA GLU A 155 -0.56 -8.16 -16.22
C GLU A 155 0.25 -9.37 -15.72
N ASN A 156 -0.20 -9.99 -14.62
CA ASN A 156 0.49 -11.12 -13.97
C ASN A 156 1.97 -10.82 -13.65
N ASP A 157 2.25 -9.60 -13.17
CA ASP A 157 3.60 -9.11 -12.84
C ASP A 157 4.56 -9.00 -14.05
N GLU A 158 4.02 -9.04 -15.27
CA GLU A 158 4.75 -8.81 -16.52
C GLU A 158 4.24 -7.54 -17.21
N MET A 159 5.16 -6.76 -17.77
CA MET A 159 4.80 -5.63 -18.63
C MET A 159 4.23 -6.12 -19.96
N LYS A 160 3.14 -5.50 -20.39
CA LYS A 160 2.56 -5.64 -21.72
C LYS A 160 2.54 -4.27 -22.41
N VAL A 161 2.38 -4.28 -23.74
CA VAL A 161 2.36 -3.04 -24.55
C VAL A 161 1.44 -3.23 -25.76
N GLU A 162 0.68 -2.18 -26.11
CA GLU A 162 -0.25 -2.17 -27.25
C GLU A 162 -0.50 -0.74 -27.73
N ASP A 163 -0.69 -0.56 -29.04
CA ASP A 163 -1.15 0.71 -29.59
C ASP A 163 -2.67 0.70 -29.65
N MET A 164 -3.31 1.62 -28.92
CA MET A 164 -4.76 1.68 -28.72
C MET A 164 -5.33 2.97 -29.28
N LYS A 165 -6.42 2.86 -30.03
CA LYS A 165 -7.08 4.01 -30.64
C LYS A 165 -7.98 4.73 -29.62
N CYS A 166 -7.84 6.04 -29.53
CA CYS A 166 -8.77 6.88 -28.79
C CYS A 166 -10.18 6.82 -29.42
N PRO A 167 -11.24 6.63 -28.61
CA PRO A 167 -12.60 6.70 -29.10
C PRO A 167 -12.97 8.14 -29.47
N GLU A 168 -13.75 8.33 -30.53
CA GLU A 168 -14.29 9.65 -30.86
C GLU A 168 -15.24 10.15 -29.76
N PRO A 169 -15.21 11.44 -29.37
CA PRO A 169 -14.46 12.56 -29.98
C PRO A 169 -13.11 12.86 -29.29
N THR A 170 -12.53 11.90 -28.56
CA THR A 170 -11.25 12.09 -27.86
C THR A 170 -10.06 11.88 -28.78
N HIS A 171 -8.94 12.48 -28.41
CA HIS A 171 -7.66 12.30 -29.08
C HIS A 171 -6.56 12.18 -28.02
N CYS A 172 -5.41 11.66 -28.42
CA CYS A 172 -4.30 11.46 -27.51
C CYS A 172 -3.64 12.80 -27.20
N VAL A 173 -3.55 13.12 -25.91
CA VAL A 173 -2.79 14.24 -25.40
C VAL A 173 -2.01 13.79 -24.18
N ASN A 174 -0.70 14.01 -24.19
CA ASN A 174 0.20 13.61 -23.09
C ASN A 174 0.08 12.12 -22.69
N GLY A 175 -0.13 11.24 -23.67
CA GLY A 175 -0.15 9.80 -23.42
C GLY A 175 -1.50 9.20 -23.06
N PHE A 176 -2.59 9.98 -23.01
CA PHE A 176 -3.93 9.45 -22.74
C PHE A 176 -4.99 10.14 -23.60
N CYS A 177 -6.13 9.48 -23.76
CA CYS A 177 -7.26 9.94 -24.53
C CYS A 177 -8.11 10.92 -23.73
N ARG A 178 -8.29 12.12 -24.27
CA ARG A 178 -9.18 13.14 -23.70
C ARG A 178 -9.81 14.02 -24.79
N GLU A 179 -10.89 14.71 -24.43
CA GLU A 179 -11.43 15.79 -25.27
C GLU A 179 -10.61 17.07 -25.11
N ASP A 180 -10.61 17.91 -26.14
CA ASP A 180 -10.13 19.28 -25.99
C ASP A 180 -11.00 20.07 -25.02
N ALA A 181 -10.34 20.81 -24.14
CA ALA A 181 -10.99 21.77 -23.27
C ALA A 181 -11.28 23.07 -24.05
N CYS A 182 -12.48 23.62 -23.87
CA CYS A 182 -12.77 24.97 -24.33
C CYS A 182 -12.01 25.98 -23.45
N PHE A 183 -11.36 26.97 -24.08
CA PHE A 183 -10.67 28.07 -23.43
C PHE A 183 -11.09 29.41 -24.03
N ASP A 184 -11.52 30.32 -23.16
CA ASP A 184 -11.88 31.70 -23.48
C ASP A 184 -10.79 32.66 -22.96
N SER A 185 -10.26 33.51 -23.84
CA SER A 185 -9.12 34.40 -23.53
C SER A 185 -9.48 35.67 -22.75
N ASP A 186 -10.76 35.96 -22.58
CA ASP A 186 -11.23 37.11 -21.80
C ASP A 186 -12.51 36.86 -20.99
N ASP A 187 -12.91 35.60 -20.85
CA ASP A 187 -13.95 35.16 -19.90
C ASP A 187 -15.32 35.79 -20.22
N GLY A 188 -15.67 35.86 -21.50
CA GLY A 188 -16.94 36.39 -22.01
C GLY A 188 -17.07 37.92 -21.95
N SER A 189 -15.94 38.63 -21.89
CA SER A 189 -15.92 40.08 -21.65
C SER A 189 -16.07 40.90 -22.93
N ILE A 190 -17.26 41.49 -23.12
CA ILE A 190 -17.54 42.41 -24.24
C ILE A 190 -16.70 43.72 -24.26
N TYR A 191 -15.92 44.00 -23.21
CA TYR A 191 -15.06 45.20 -23.09
C TYR A 191 -13.58 44.91 -23.35
N LYS A 192 -13.24 43.65 -23.65
CA LYS A 192 -11.91 43.22 -24.03
C LYS A 192 -12.07 42.43 -25.32
N LYS A 193 -11.07 42.48 -26.19
CA LYS A 193 -11.08 41.60 -27.35
C LYS A 193 -10.53 40.25 -26.91
N GLY A 194 -11.28 39.20 -27.19
CA GLY A 194 -10.92 37.83 -26.90
C GLY A 194 -11.28 36.86 -28.01
N ALA A 195 -11.38 35.60 -27.60
CA ALA A 195 -11.54 34.44 -28.45
C ALA A 195 -11.78 33.19 -27.62
N ALA A 196 -12.77 32.40 -28.04
CA ALA A 196 -12.99 31.03 -27.60
C ALA A 196 -12.24 30.03 -28.50
N ASN A 197 -11.60 29.03 -27.89
CA ASN A 197 -10.76 28.03 -28.54
C ASN A 197 -11.16 26.64 -28.04
N LYS A 198 -11.26 25.65 -28.92
CA LYS A 198 -11.44 24.23 -28.57
C LYS A 198 -10.77 23.37 -29.62
N GLY A 199 -9.68 22.72 -29.25
CA GLY A 199 -8.84 21.98 -30.18
C GLY A 199 -8.30 22.88 -31.29
N SER A 200 -8.60 22.52 -32.54
CA SER A 200 -8.25 23.33 -33.71
C SER A 200 -9.25 24.45 -34.01
N GLU A 201 -10.42 24.47 -33.37
CA GLU A 201 -11.41 25.52 -33.59
C GLU A 201 -11.07 26.77 -32.76
N LYS A 202 -11.08 27.93 -33.42
CA LYS A 202 -10.90 29.25 -32.81
C LYS A 202 -11.92 30.23 -33.37
N LYS A 203 -12.63 30.91 -32.48
CA LYS A 203 -13.55 32.01 -32.80
C LYS A 203 -13.13 33.26 -32.03
N THR A 204 -13.14 34.42 -32.65
CA THR A 204 -12.61 35.67 -32.09
C THR A 204 -13.65 36.76 -32.18
N ASP A 205 -13.74 37.59 -31.16
CA ASP A 205 -14.77 38.62 -31.08
C ASP A 205 -14.60 39.65 -32.17
N TYR A 206 -15.73 40.12 -32.66
CA TYR A 206 -15.76 41.07 -33.76
C TYR A 206 -17.00 41.95 -33.73
N CYS A 207 -16.83 43.19 -34.17
CA CYS A 207 -17.93 44.13 -34.33
C CYS A 207 -18.77 43.76 -35.56
N THR A 208 -20.08 43.69 -35.37
CA THR A 208 -21.07 43.54 -36.44
C THR A 208 -21.63 44.89 -36.90
N GLY A 209 -21.47 45.93 -36.07
CA GLY A 209 -21.88 47.29 -36.35
C GLY A 209 -21.17 48.29 -35.43
N THR A 210 -21.56 49.57 -35.51
CA THR A 210 -20.93 50.64 -34.72
C THR A 210 -21.17 50.52 -33.23
N LYS A 211 -22.25 49.87 -32.80
CA LYS A 211 -22.58 49.64 -31.39
C LYS A 211 -22.79 48.18 -31.02
N SER A 212 -22.55 47.24 -31.94
CA SER A 212 -22.85 45.83 -31.74
C SER A 212 -21.71 44.94 -32.20
N GLY A 213 -21.56 43.79 -31.54
CA GLY A 213 -20.58 42.77 -31.89
C GLY A 213 -21.07 41.38 -31.51
N ILE A 214 -20.33 40.37 -31.97
CA ILE A 214 -20.46 38.99 -31.47
C ILE A 214 -19.32 38.73 -30.52
N GLU A 215 -19.70 38.25 -29.35
CA GLU A 215 -18.83 37.69 -28.32
C GLU A 215 -18.81 36.17 -28.48
N TYR A 216 -17.62 35.59 -28.58
CA TYR A 216 -17.40 34.15 -28.55
C TYR A 216 -16.77 33.74 -27.23
N TYR A 217 -17.46 32.87 -26.50
CA TYR A 217 -17.07 32.45 -25.15
C TYR A 217 -17.21 30.93 -25.00
N CYS A 218 -16.73 30.40 -23.88
CA CYS A 218 -16.95 29.00 -23.54
C CYS A 218 -18.20 28.85 -22.66
N ASP A 219 -19.20 28.09 -23.14
CA ASP A 219 -20.33 27.62 -22.33
C ASP A 219 -20.11 26.15 -21.98
N GLY A 220 -19.71 25.89 -20.73
CA GLY A 220 -19.17 24.59 -20.35
C GLY A 220 -17.93 24.25 -21.19
N ASN A 221 -17.95 23.08 -21.86
CA ASN A 221 -16.86 22.64 -22.72
C ASN A 221 -17.11 22.92 -24.22
N GLN A 222 -17.98 23.86 -24.59
CA GLN A 222 -18.28 24.17 -26.00
C GLN A 222 -18.09 25.65 -26.30
N ILE A 223 -17.66 25.95 -27.52
CA ILE A 223 -17.65 27.32 -28.03
C ILE A 223 -19.10 27.75 -28.25
N ALA A 224 -19.50 28.83 -27.58
CA ALA A 224 -20.78 29.49 -27.72
C ALA A 224 -20.59 30.93 -28.23
N SER A 225 -21.69 31.60 -28.55
CA SER A 225 -21.64 33.01 -28.90
C SER A 225 -22.88 33.77 -28.47
N THR A 226 -22.74 35.08 -28.29
CA THR A 226 -23.85 35.99 -28.01
C THR A 226 -23.67 37.30 -28.74
N LEU A 227 -24.80 37.93 -29.10
CA LEU A 227 -24.80 39.28 -29.65
C LEU A 227 -24.74 40.27 -28.48
N PHE A 228 -23.78 41.19 -28.49
CA PHE A 228 -23.70 42.27 -27.51
C PHE A 228 -24.00 43.63 -28.14
N THR A 229 -24.31 44.60 -27.28
CA THR A 229 -24.47 46.01 -27.64
C THR A 229 -23.74 46.89 -26.63
N CYS A 230 -22.93 47.83 -27.11
CA CYS A 230 -22.23 48.79 -26.27
C CYS A 230 -23.23 49.81 -25.70
N SER A 231 -23.40 49.77 -24.38
CA SER A 231 -24.30 50.69 -23.67
C SER A 231 -23.79 52.12 -23.77
N ASP A 232 -22.49 52.29 -23.56
CA ASP A 232 -21.73 53.50 -23.81
C ASP A 232 -20.69 53.25 -24.91
N GLY A 233 -20.33 54.29 -25.67
CA GLY A 233 -19.27 54.20 -26.66
C GLY A 233 -19.62 53.50 -27.98
N ILE A 234 -18.61 52.93 -28.63
CA ILE A 234 -18.71 52.22 -29.91
C ILE A 234 -17.96 50.89 -29.85
N CYS A 235 -18.35 49.94 -30.70
CA CYS A 235 -17.57 48.71 -30.87
C CYS A 235 -16.34 49.00 -31.72
N VAL A 236 -15.16 48.72 -31.18
CA VAL A 236 -13.86 48.84 -31.85
C VAL A 236 -13.12 47.52 -31.71
N ASN A 237 -12.64 46.98 -32.83
CA ASN A 237 -11.84 45.75 -32.87
C ASN A 237 -12.43 44.49 -32.19
N GLY A 238 -13.73 44.45 -31.94
CA GLY A 238 -14.41 43.32 -31.30
C GLY A 238 -14.83 43.58 -29.84
N ALA A 239 -14.54 44.76 -29.29
CA ALA A 239 -14.88 45.13 -27.92
C ALA A 239 -15.53 46.52 -27.84
N CYS A 240 -16.26 46.78 -26.77
CA CYS A 240 -16.79 48.11 -26.46
C CYS A 240 -15.72 49.02 -25.85
N GLU A 241 -15.58 50.23 -26.41
CA GLU A 241 -14.70 51.31 -25.94
C GLU A 241 -15.47 52.62 -25.73
#